data_AF-A0A3P3RKM5-F1
#
_entry.id   AF-A0A3P3RKM5-F1
#
_cell.length_a   1.000
_cell.length_b   1.000
_cell.length_c   1.000
_cell.angle_alpha   90.00
_cell.angle_beta   90.00
_cell.angle_gamma   90.00
#
_symmetry.space_group_name_H-M   'P 1'
#
loop_
_entity.id
_entity.type
_entity.pdbx_description
1 polymer ?
#
loop_
_entity_poly.entity_id
_entity_poly.type
_entity_poly.pdbx_seq_one_letter_code
_entity_poly.pdbx_strand_id
1 'polypeptide(L)'
;MIIIELEESIFVEMTTGDSKPCKYTIMHDGEQVAQYETSADPRTAGGRVGLRNIVCRHISSVDKDAIDERLSTEISKNAEPLSNEFGSK
;
A
#
# COMPACT_ATOMS: atom_id res chain seq x y z
N MET A 1 -0.34 -10.81 4.53
CA MET A 1 -1.24 -9.64 4.60
C MET A 1 -0.55 -8.63 5.50
N ILE A 2 -0.47 -7.38 5.07
CA ILE A 2 0.19 -6.29 5.78
C ILE A 2 -0.84 -5.23 6.06
N ILE A 3 -0.83 -4.65 7.26
CA ILE A 3 -1.65 -3.51 7.61
C ILE A 3 -0.72 -2.32 7.81
N ILE A 4 -0.97 -1.25 7.09
CA ILE A 4 -0.20 -0.01 7.17
C ILE A 4 -1.08 1.06 7.80
N GLU A 5 -0.66 1.55 8.96
CA GLU A 5 -1.22 2.73 9.60
C GLU A 5 -0.57 3.99 9.01
N LEU A 6 -1.39 4.78 8.32
CA LEU A 6 -0.95 5.98 7.64
C LEU A 6 -1.09 7.23 8.52
N GLU A 7 -2.23 7.35 9.20
CA GLU A 7 -2.54 8.35 10.23
C GLU A 7 -3.40 7.67 11.31
N GLU A 8 -3.70 8.37 12.42
CA GLU A 8 -4.45 7.81 13.57
C GLU A 8 -5.78 7.14 13.18
N SER A 9 -6.42 7.58 12.10
CA SER A 9 -7.69 7.04 11.61
C SER A 9 -7.61 6.27 10.28
N ILE A 10 -6.44 6.20 9.64
CA ILE A 10 -6.31 5.68 8.25
C ILE A 10 -5.46 4.43 8.22
N PHE A 11 -6.06 3.33 7.75
CA PHE A 11 -5.38 2.06 7.59
C PHE A 11 -5.50 1.57 6.15
N VAL A 12 -4.42 0.97 5.66
CA VAL A 12 -4.41 0.23 4.40
C VAL A 12 -4.08 -1.22 4.70
N GLU A 13 -5.06 -2.10 4.52
CA GLU A 13 -4.81 -3.54 4.48
C GLU A 13 -4.39 -3.92 3.07
N MET A 14 -3.26 -4.62 2.95
CA MET A 14 -2.75 -5.04 1.66
C MET A 14 -2.36 -6.52 1.63
N THR A 15 -2.69 -7.17 0.52
CA THR A 15 -2.13 -8.48 0.17
C THR A 15 -0.95 -8.29 -0.78
N THR A 16 0.26 -8.42 -0.25
CA THR A 16 1.51 -8.47 -1.02
C THR A 16 1.94 -9.93 -1.16
N GLY A 17 2.30 -10.37 -2.37
CA GLY A 17 2.73 -11.75 -2.62
C GLY A 17 2.86 -12.08 -4.10
N ASP A 18 3.29 -13.30 -4.42
CA ASP A 18 3.44 -13.81 -5.80
C ASP A 18 2.08 -13.97 -6.51
N SER A 19 0.99 -14.04 -5.75
CA SER A 19 -0.38 -14.08 -6.25
C SER A 19 -0.91 -12.67 -6.52
N LYS A 20 -0.67 -12.18 -7.74
CA LYS A 20 -1.45 -11.06 -8.29
C LYS A 20 -2.91 -11.49 -8.53
N PRO A 21 -3.89 -10.57 -8.40
CA PRO A 21 -3.73 -9.15 -8.12
C PRO A 21 -3.47 -8.84 -6.64
N CYS A 22 -2.71 -7.78 -6.38
CA CYS A 22 -2.62 -7.17 -5.05
C CYS A 22 -3.96 -6.54 -4.72
N LYS A 23 -4.43 -6.76 -3.49
CA LYS A 23 -5.67 -6.19 -2.97
C LYS A 23 -5.35 -5.12 -1.94
N TYR A 24 -6.03 -3.99 -2.00
CA TYR A 24 -5.97 -2.91 -1.02
C TYR A 24 -7.36 -2.67 -0.44
N THR A 25 -7.47 -2.61 0.87
CA THR A 25 -8.65 -2.11 1.58
C THR A 25 -8.25 -0.86 2.32
N ILE A 26 -8.94 0.25 2.04
CA ILE A 26 -8.72 1.52 2.74
C ILE A 26 -9.78 1.62 3.82
N MET A 27 -9.33 1.75 5.07
CA MET A 27 -10.15 2.00 6.23
C MET A 27 -9.92 3.44 6.69
N HIS A 28 -11.01 4.15 7.00
CA HIS A 28 -10.98 5.48 7.60
C HIS A 28 -12.00 5.53 8.74
N ASP A 29 -11.59 5.95 9.94
CA ASP A 29 -12.45 5.99 11.13
C ASP A 29 -13.12 4.63 11.46
N GLY A 30 -12.42 3.53 11.15
CA GLY A 30 -12.92 2.17 11.35
C GLY A 30 -13.90 1.67 10.28
N GLU A 31 -14.23 2.48 9.28
CA GLU A 31 -15.10 2.10 8.17
C GLU A 31 -14.31 1.81 6.90
N GLN A 32 -14.76 0.80 6.14
CA GLN A 32 -14.19 0.53 4.81
C GLN A 32 -14.69 1.59 3.82
N VAL A 33 -13.82 2.51 3.42
CA VAL A 33 -14.18 3.55 2.45
C VAL A 33 -13.93 3.13 1.01
N ALA A 34 -12.97 2.23 0.78
CA ALA A 34 -12.70 1.71 -0.56
C ALA A 34 -11.98 0.36 -0.56
N GLN A 35 -12.14 -0.37 -1.67
CA GLN A 35 -11.40 -1.59 -1.96
C GLN A 35 -10.93 -1.60 -3.41
N TYR A 36 -9.69 -2.01 -3.65
CA TYR A 36 -9.05 -2.03 -4.96
C TYR A 36 -8.29 -3.33 -5.19
N GLU A 37 -8.29 -3.78 -6.45
CA GLU A 37 -7.42 -4.83 -6.93
C GLU A 37 -6.54 -4.25 -8.04
N THR A 38 -5.24 -4.55 -8.00
CA THR A 38 -4.29 -4.06 -8.99
C THR A 38 -3.20 -5.09 -9.26
N SER A 39 -2.67 -5.10 -10.48
CA SER A 39 -1.48 -5.87 -10.84
C SER A 39 -0.17 -5.16 -10.47
N ALA A 40 -0.24 -3.88 -10.08
CA ALA A 40 0.89 -3.07 -9.67
C ALA A 40 1.23 -3.33 -8.20
N ASP A 41 2.38 -3.96 -7.97
CA ASP A 41 2.82 -4.34 -6.63
C ASP A 41 3.31 -3.12 -5.84
N PRO A 42 2.79 -2.88 -4.61
CA PRO A 42 3.12 -1.71 -3.83
C PRO A 42 4.57 -1.74 -3.32
N ARG A 43 5.32 -2.84 -3.46
CA ARG A 43 6.77 -2.86 -3.21
C ARG A 43 7.56 -2.10 -4.27
N THR A 44 6.99 -1.93 -5.47
CA THR A 44 7.60 -1.15 -6.56
C THR A 44 7.29 0.34 -6.42
N ALA A 45 8.17 1.20 -6.95
CA ALA A 45 7.93 2.65 -6.95
C ALA A 45 6.60 3.03 -7.65
N GLY A 46 6.32 2.41 -8.80
CA GLY A 46 5.07 2.66 -9.53
C GLY A 46 3.82 2.19 -8.77
N GLY A 47 3.88 1.02 -8.13
CA GLY A 47 2.79 0.52 -7.30
C GLY A 47 2.54 1.37 -6.05
N ARG A 48 3.59 1.84 -5.37
CA ARG A 48 3.46 2.78 -4.24
C ARG A 48 2.77 4.07 -4.66
N VAL A 49 3.21 4.67 -5.75
CA VAL A 49 2.60 5.90 -6.29
C VAL A 49 1.12 5.67 -6.61
N GLY A 50 0.78 4.51 -7.18
CA GLY A 50 -0.60 4.11 -7.44
C GLY A 50 -1.43 4.01 -6.14
N LEU A 51 -0.91 3.33 -5.12
CA LEU A 51 -1.57 3.18 -3.83
C LEU A 51 -1.78 4.54 -3.13
N ARG A 52 -0.76 5.39 -3.07
CA ARG A 52 -0.87 6.75 -2.52
C ARG A 52 -1.97 7.54 -3.21
N ASN A 53 -2.01 7.53 -4.55
CA ASN A 53 -3.04 8.26 -5.30
C ASN A 53 -4.45 7.71 -5.04
N ILE A 54 -4.58 6.41 -4.78
CA ILE A 54 -5.84 5.78 -4.38
C ILE A 54 -6.28 6.28 -3.00
N VAL A 55 -5.38 6.33 -2.02
CA VAL A 55 -5.66 6.86 -0.66
C VAL A 55 -6.08 8.33 -0.74
N CYS A 56 -5.28 9.19 -1.38
CA CYS A 56 -5.57 10.62 -1.50
C CYS A 56 -6.85 10.94 -2.28
N ARG A 57 -7.38 9.99 -3.07
CA ARG A 57 -8.67 10.17 -3.77
C ARG A 57 -9.86 10.05 -2.82
N HIS A 58 -9.76 9.18 -1.82
CA HIS A 58 -10.85 8.91 -0.88
C HIS A 58 -10.78 9.74 0.39
N ILE A 59 -9.57 10.20 0.73
CA ILE A 59 -9.32 10.97 1.94
C ILE A 59 -8.57 12.23 1.52
N SER A 60 -9.31 13.34 1.39
CA SER A 60 -8.79 14.60 0.82
C SER A 60 -7.98 15.45 1.81
N SER A 61 -8.04 15.13 3.11
CA SER A 61 -7.37 15.88 4.18
C SER A 61 -5.93 15.44 4.44
N VAL A 62 -5.46 14.37 3.81
CA VAL A 62 -4.14 13.79 4.08
C VAL A 62 -3.02 14.53 3.37
N ASP A 63 -1.89 14.66 4.05
CA ASP A 63 -0.66 15.14 3.42
C ASP A 63 -0.08 14.04 2.54
N LYS A 64 -0.12 14.28 1.22
CA LYS A 64 0.35 13.34 0.20
C LYS A 64 1.81 12.90 0.41
N ASP A 65 2.69 13.80 0.85
CA ASP A 65 4.12 13.50 1.00
C ASP A 65 4.33 12.66 2.26
N ALA A 66 3.60 12.94 3.34
CA ALA A 66 3.59 12.11 4.55
C ALA A 66 3.09 10.69 4.27
N ILE A 67 2.01 10.55 3.46
CA ILE A 67 1.52 9.23 3.04
C ILE A 67 2.57 8.47 2.22
N ASP A 68 3.25 9.14 1.29
CA ASP A 68 4.28 8.49 0.46
C ASP A 68 5.45 7.96 1.31
N GLU A 69 5.94 8.78 2.25
CA GLU A 69 7.00 8.42 3.17
C GLU A 69 6.60 7.24 4.08
N ARG A 70 5.37 7.29 4.62
CA ARG A 70 4.85 6.26 5.51
C ARG A 70 4.64 4.94 4.79
N LEU A 71 4.05 4.96 3.59
CA LEU A 71 3.93 3.77 2.72
C LEU A 71 5.30 3.20 2.40
N SER A 72 6.27 4.02 2.00
CA SER A 72 7.63 3.57 1.69
C SER A 72 8.28 2.88 2.88
N THR A 73 8.17 3.48 4.07
CA THR A 73 8.74 2.97 5.32
C THR A 73 8.08 1.65 5.74
N GLU A 74 6.75 1.62 5.85
CA GLU A 74 6.04 0.46 6.38
C GLU A 74 6.05 -0.72 5.40
N ILE A 75 5.99 -0.48 4.09
CA ILE A 75 6.14 -1.57 3.09
C ILE A 75 7.55 -2.16 3.17
N SER A 76 8.59 -1.32 3.26
CA SER A 76 9.97 -1.83 3.33
C SER A 76 10.24 -2.61 4.61
N LYS A 77 9.54 -2.29 5.70
CA LYS A 77 9.69 -2.95 7.00
C LYS A 77 8.89 -4.25 7.10
N ASN A 78 7.67 -4.28 6.57
CA ASN A 78 6.71 -5.36 6.83
C ASN A 78 6.46 -6.27 5.61
N ALA A 79 6.81 -5.84 4.39
CA ALA A 79 6.68 -6.66 3.19
C ALA A 79 7.97 -7.40 2.90
N GLU A 80 7.87 -8.69 2.61
CA GLU A 80 8.99 -9.42 2.03
C GLU A 80 9.39 -8.76 0.71
N PRO A 81 10.70 -8.61 0.45
CA PRO A 81 11.17 -8.08 -0.83
C PRO A 81 10.60 -8.90 -1.98
N LEU A 82 10.45 -8.27 -3.14
CA LEU A 82 10.07 -9.00 -4.34
C LEU A 82 11.07 -10.12 -4.57
N SER A 83 10.58 -11.36 -4.65
CA SER A 83 11.38 -12.49 -5.10
C SER A 83 11.87 -12.16 -6.51
N ASN A 84 13.16 -11.85 -6.64
CA ASN A 84 13.76 -11.73 -7.95
C ASN A 84 13.77 -13.14 -8.55
N GLU A 85 13.00 -13.37 -9.62
CA GLU A 85 13.16 -14.55 -10.48
C GLU A 85 14.57 -14.62 -11.10
N PHE A 86 15.34 -13.53 -10.98
CA PHE A 86 16.78 -13.50 -11.21
C PHE A 86 17.49 -13.81 -9.89
N GLY A 87 17.65 -15.10 -9.59
CA GLY A 87 18.42 -15.58 -8.46
C GLY A 87 19.81 -14.94 -8.38
N SER A 88 20.33 -14.87 -7.15
CA SER A 88 21.70 -14.47 -6.85
C SER A 88 22.66 -15.09 -7.87
N LYS A 89 23.35 -14.24 -8.65
CA LYS A 89 24.57 -14.68 -9.33
C LYS A 89 25.68 -14.87 -8.30
#